data_AF-A0A2I1IJ06-F1
#
_entry.id   AF-A0A2I1IJ06-F1
#
_cell.length_a   1.000
_cell.length_b   1.000
_cell.length_c   1.000
_cell.angle_alpha   90.00
_cell.angle_beta   90.00
_cell.angle_gamma   90.00
#
_symmetry.space_group_name_H-M   'P 1'
#
loop_
_entity.id
_entity.type
_entity.pdbx_description
1 polymer ?
#
loop_
_entity_poly.entity_id
_entity_poly.type
_entity_poly.pdbx_seq_one_letter_code
_entity_poly.pdbx_strand_id
1 'polypeptide(L)'
;MQCEDDAWNAYSIGLTKWGIPDVQVVGSKREPSELFEYLTDSVDYQILGGRIRAGENVGRDENEKIMTSWQPSIVDEEETALQLEM
;
A
#
# COMPACT_ATOMS: atom_id res chain seq x y z
N MET A 1 -21.63 -3.53 5.98
CA MET A 1 -20.32 -4.17 6.20
C MET A 1 -20.50 -5.62 5.79
N GLN A 2 -20.20 -5.94 4.53
CA GLN A 2 -20.44 -7.26 3.95
C GLN A 2 -19.07 -7.90 3.78
N CYS A 3 -18.80 -8.92 4.58
CA CYS A 3 -17.58 -9.72 4.54
C CYS A 3 -17.83 -10.83 3.52
N GLU A 4 -17.32 -10.66 2.31
CA GLU A 4 -17.04 -11.79 1.42
C GLU A 4 -15.52 -11.97 1.49
N ASP A 5 -15.10 -13.09 2.08
CA ASP A 5 -13.73 -13.50 2.41
C ASP A 5 -13.06 -12.72 3.56
N ASP A 6 -12.45 -13.43 4.51
CA ASP A 6 -11.67 -12.89 5.65
C ASP A 6 -10.39 -12.17 5.15
N ALA A 7 -10.57 -11.14 4.36
CA ALA A 7 -9.54 -10.39 3.67
C ALA A 7 -9.77 -8.90 3.88
N TRP A 8 -8.68 -8.19 4.14
CA TRP A 8 -8.67 -6.79 4.47
C TRP A 8 -8.10 -5.98 3.32
N ASN A 9 -8.79 -4.88 3.03
CA ASN A 9 -8.27 -3.80 2.21
C ASN A 9 -7.77 -2.70 3.15
N ALA A 10 -6.66 -2.08 2.80
CA ALA A 10 -6.11 -0.96 3.55
C ALA A 10 -5.50 0.04 2.56
N TYR A 11 -5.60 1.33 2.84
CA TYR A 11 -5.12 2.37 1.93
C TYR A 11 -4.76 3.66 2.65
N SER A 12 -3.86 4.44 2.06
CA SER A 12 -3.66 5.86 2.39
C SER A 12 -4.54 6.74 1.53
N ILE A 13 -4.78 7.97 1.97
CA ILE A 13 -5.46 8.98 1.18
C ILE A 13 -4.82 10.36 1.37
N GLY A 14 -4.60 11.04 0.26
CA GLY A 14 -4.19 12.45 0.24
C GLY A 14 -2.70 12.68 0.05
N LEU A 15 -1.90 11.63 -0.16
CA LEU A 15 -0.49 11.78 -0.56
C LEU A 15 -0.33 12.51 -1.89
N THR A 16 -1.34 12.38 -2.76
CA THR A 16 -1.39 13.01 -4.08
C THR A 16 -1.28 14.53 -4.02
N LYS A 17 -1.68 15.16 -2.90
CA LYS A 17 -1.50 16.60 -2.66
C LYS A 17 -0.04 17.03 -2.61
N TRP A 18 0.88 16.11 -2.36
CA TRP A 18 2.33 16.31 -2.40
C TRP A 18 3.00 15.70 -3.63
N GLY A 19 2.20 15.28 -4.64
CA GLY A 19 2.70 14.63 -5.86
C GLY A 19 3.23 13.22 -5.62
N ILE A 20 2.82 12.57 -4.52
CA ILE A 20 3.18 11.20 -4.17
C ILE A 20 1.94 10.32 -4.36
N PRO A 21 2.01 9.20 -5.09
CA PRO A 21 0.90 8.26 -5.17
C PRO A 21 0.51 7.71 -3.80
N ASP A 22 -0.79 7.52 -3.56
CA ASP A 22 -1.27 6.82 -2.37
C ASP A 22 -0.83 5.34 -2.40
N VAL A 23 -0.76 4.72 -1.22
CA VAL A 23 -0.39 3.31 -1.04
C VAL A 23 -1.63 2.50 -0.70
N GLN A 24 -1.76 1.30 -1.25
CA GLN A 24 -2.89 0.42 -0.99
C GLN A 24 -2.49 -1.05 -0.84
N VAL A 25 -3.36 -1.79 -0.16
CA VAL A 25 -3.36 -3.24 -0.03
C VAL A 25 -4.78 -3.69 -0.33
N VAL A 26 -4.92 -4.71 -1.18
CA VAL A 26 -6.22 -5.23 -1.61
C VAL A 26 -6.27 -6.74 -1.37
N GLY A 27 -7.29 -7.20 -0.65
CA GLY A 27 -7.57 -8.61 -0.46
C GLY A 27 -6.56 -9.37 0.41
N SER A 28 -5.92 -8.70 1.36
CA SER A 28 -4.88 -9.35 2.19
C SER A 28 -5.47 -10.14 3.34
N LYS A 29 -4.91 -11.32 3.61
CA LYS A 29 -5.28 -12.16 4.77
C LYS A 29 -4.52 -11.80 6.05
N ARG A 30 -3.62 -10.83 5.98
CA ARG A 30 -2.87 -10.35 7.16
C ARG A 30 -3.79 -9.60 8.11
N GLU A 31 -3.40 -9.55 9.37
CA GLU A 31 -4.16 -8.85 10.41
C GLU A 31 -4.19 -7.33 10.14
N PRO A 32 -5.30 -6.63 10.46
CA PRO A 32 -5.41 -5.19 10.23
C PRO A 32 -4.29 -4.35 10.85
N SER A 33 -3.75 -4.77 12.00
CA SER A 33 -2.63 -4.08 12.66
C SER A 33 -1.35 -4.16 11.83
N GLU A 34 -1.08 -5.29 11.18
CA GLU A 34 0.09 -5.43 10.31
C GLU A 34 -0.08 -4.54 9.07
N LEU A 35 -1.26 -4.55 8.45
CA LEU A 35 -1.55 -3.71 7.29
C LEU A 35 -1.39 -2.22 7.59
N PHE A 36 -1.85 -1.81 8.78
CA PHE A 36 -1.67 -0.44 9.24
C PHE A 36 -0.20 -0.06 9.36
N GLU A 37 0.63 -0.92 9.97
CA GLU A 37 2.08 -0.71 10.09
C GLU A 37 2.76 -0.54 8.72
N TYR A 38 2.49 -1.44 7.76
CA TYR A 38 3.08 -1.33 6.42
C TYR A 38 2.69 -0.05 5.70
N LEU A 39 1.42 0.35 5.81
CA LEU A 39 0.96 1.60 5.21
C LEU A 39 1.65 2.79 5.85
N THR A 40 1.71 2.87 7.18
CA THR A 40 2.36 3.99 7.85
C THR A 40 3.85 4.07 7.53
N ASP A 41 4.56 2.94 7.51
CA ASP A 41 5.98 2.90 7.18
C ASP A 41 6.24 3.31 5.72
N SER A 42 5.40 2.83 4.79
CA SER A 42 5.50 3.18 3.36
C SER A 42 5.18 4.66 3.12
N VAL A 43 4.17 5.19 3.81
CA VAL A 43 3.79 6.61 3.77
C VAL A 43 4.93 7.47 4.32
N ASP A 44 5.45 7.14 5.51
CA ASP A 44 6.55 7.88 6.15
C ASP A 44 7.80 7.89 5.27
N TYR A 45 8.21 6.72 4.75
CA TYR A 45 9.33 6.60 3.84
C TYR A 45 9.20 7.53 2.62
N GLN A 46 8.02 7.59 2.01
CA GLN A 46 7.79 8.43 0.84
C GLN A 46 7.74 9.93 1.17
N ILE A 47 7.13 10.30 2.30
CA ILE A 47 7.09 11.68 2.80
C ILE A 47 8.51 12.19 3.11
N LEU A 48 9.37 11.34 3.67
CA LEU A 48 10.78 11.65 3.96
C LEU A 48 11.67 11.72 2.70
N GLY A 49 11.10 11.54 1.51
CA GLY A 49 11.79 11.68 0.23
C GLY A 49 12.24 10.36 -0.39
N GLY A 50 12.01 9.23 0.28
CA GLY A 50 12.12 7.90 -0.29
C GLY A 50 11.15 7.71 -1.46
N ARG A 51 11.47 6.79 -2.37
CA ARG A 51 10.59 6.47 -3.50
C ARG A 51 10.54 4.97 -3.68
N ILE A 52 9.34 4.43 -3.58
CA ILE A 52 9.07 3.03 -3.89
C ILE A 52 8.61 2.96 -5.34
N ARG A 53 9.21 2.07 -6.12
CA ARG A 53 8.95 1.85 -7.53
C ARG A 53 8.19 0.54 -7.70
N ALA A 54 7.09 0.59 -8.45
CA ALA A 54 6.45 -0.63 -8.91
C ALA A 54 7.45 -1.58 -9.59
N GLY A 55 7.30 -2.88 -9.32
CA GLY A 55 8.16 -3.95 -9.78
C GLY A 55 9.35 -4.24 -8.87
N GLU A 56 9.55 -3.47 -7.79
CA GLU A 56 10.53 -3.80 -6.75
C GLU A 56 9.89 -4.50 -5.56
N ASN A 57 10.72 -5.24 -4.81
CA ASN A 57 10.31 -5.83 -3.54
C ASN A 57 10.63 -4.85 -2.41
N VAL A 58 9.65 -4.62 -1.54
CA VAL A 58 9.84 -3.95 -0.27
C VAL A 58 9.70 -4.93 0.88
N GLY A 59 10.33 -4.62 2.01
CA GLY A 59 10.28 -5.44 3.21
C GLY A 59 10.84 -4.66 4.39
N ARG A 60 10.38 -4.98 5.60
CA ARG A 60 10.92 -4.38 6.83
C ARG A 60 12.30 -4.93 7.17
N ASP A 61 12.64 -6.10 6.65
CA ASP A 61 13.95 -6.73 6.73
C ASP A 61 14.32 -7.43 5.40
N GLU A 62 15.49 -8.07 5.36
CA GLU A 62 16.03 -8.73 4.17
C GLU A 62 15.31 -10.02 3.75
N ASN A 63 14.52 -10.61 4.64
CA ASN A 63 13.79 -11.86 4.41
C ASN A 63 12.37 -11.58 3.89
N GLU A 64 11.82 -10.41 4.19
CA GLU A 64 10.52 -10.01 3.68
C GLU A 64 10.59 -9.45 2.26
N LYS A 65 9.72 -9.99 1.39
CA LYS A 65 9.62 -9.58 -0.01
C LYS A 65 8.16 -9.40 -0.39
N ILE A 66 7.71 -8.17 -0.35
CA ILE A 66 6.39 -7.74 -0.80
C ILE A 66 6.57 -7.09 -2.16
N MET A 67 5.96 -7.68 -3.18
CA MET A 67 5.97 -7.11 -4.52
C MET A 67 5.15 -5.83 -4.53
N THR A 68 5.62 -4.84 -5.29
CA THR A 68 4.88 -3.60 -5.51
C THR A 68 4.43 -3.49 -6.94
N SER A 69 3.24 -2.96 -7.17
CA SER A 69 2.71 -2.70 -8.51
C SER A 69 1.92 -1.40 -8.58
N TRP A 70 1.91 -0.76 -9.74
CA TRP A 70 1.00 0.36 -9.99
C TRP A 70 -0.37 -0.20 -10.34
N GLN A 71 -1.39 0.22 -9.61
CA GLN A 71 -2.77 -0.20 -9.82
C GLN A 71 -3.71 1.01 -9.76
N PRO A 72 -4.91 0.94 -10.35
CA PRO A 72 -5.96 1.91 -10.06
C PRO A 72 -6.22 1.99 -8.55
N SER A 73 -6.46 3.20 -8.04
CA SER A 73 -6.80 3.39 -6.64
C SER A 73 -8.16 2.78 -6.34
N ILE A 74 -8.27 2.08 -5.20
CA ILE A 74 -9.56 1.53 -4.73
C ILE A 74 -10.53 2.60 -4.22
N VAL A 75 -10.06 3.85 -4.04
CA VAL A 75 -10.89 4.98 -3.60
C VAL A 75 -11.39 5.79 -4.80
N ASP A 76 -10.54 5.95 -5.82
CA ASP A 76 -10.83 6.71 -7.04
C ASP A 76 -10.08 6.07 -8.23
N GLU A 77 -10.79 5.37 -9.11
CA GLU A 77 -10.19 4.61 -10.21
C GLU A 77 -9.48 5.49 -11.26
N GLU A 78 -9.71 6.80 -11.26
CA GLU A 78 -9.01 7.75 -12.13
C GLU A 78 -7.56 8.03 -11.65
N GLU A 79 -7.28 7.73 -10.38
CA GLU A 79 -5.97 7.92 -9.75
C GLU A 79 -5.16 6.60 -9.73
N THR A 80 -3.84 6.73 -9.75
CA THR A 80 -2.92 5.59 -9.61
C THR A 80 -2.41 5.48 -8.18
N ALA A 81 -2.47 4.29 -7.61
CA ALA A 81 -1.90 3.96 -6.30
C ALA A 81 -0.79 2.91 -6.42
N LEU A 82 0.14 2.96 -5.46
CA LEU A 82 1.13 1.90 -5.26
C LEU A 82 0.49 0.76 -4.46
N GLN A 83 0.28 -0.39 -5.08
CA GLN A 83 -0.22 -1.57 -4.41
C GLN A 83 0.92 -2.39 -3.81
N LEU A 84 0.75 -2.81 -2.56
CA LEU A 84 1.58 -3.84 -1.91
C LEU A 84 0.85 -5.19 -2.01
N GLU A 85 1.50 -6.20 -2.58
CA GLU A 85 0.91 -7.52 -2.80
C GLU A 85 1.16 -8.42 -1.58
N MET A 86 0.20 -8.45 -0.64
CA MET A 86 0.39 -8.97 0.73
C MET A 86 -0.58 -10.05 1.17
#